data_AF-A0AAU9E889-F1
#
_entry.id   AF-A0AAU9E889-F1
#
_cell.length_a   1.000
_cell.length_b   1.000
_cell.length_c   1.000
_cell.angle_alpha   90.00
_cell.angle_beta   90.00
_cell.angle_gamma   90.00
#
_symmetry.space_group_name_H-M   'P 1'
#
loop_
_entity.id
_entity.type
_entity.pdbx_description
1 polymer ?
#
loop_
_entity_poly.entity_id
_entity_poly.type
_entity_poly.pdbx_seq_one_letter_code
_entity_poly.pdbx_strand_id
1 'polypeptide(L)'
;MTNTARFIRHGQSVEDRATGLVWSRSANPAGWPLFWDEAREYVATLNREAYLGHGDWRLPNRRELFSLMDYAQARPALPPGHPFTQVELAWYWSATPYAANPAYAWYVHTEGGRMFYGDKGRSYYVWPVRGRSPALWVTGGPETASGTPWPDPRWRAHGDTVRDLMGGLTWSRCADLGPGPVSWFRAMELAKEADAARLGGLGGWRLPAIAELELMVHAGHAFPALDPAAPFSNLQPQYWSATTSGFDPEWAMALYLDKGGVGVGMKKDAHYHVWLVSGQNSADE
;
A
#
# COMPACT_ATOMS: atom_id res chain seq x y z
N MET A 1 -25.92 -11.55 -8.88
CA MET A 1 -25.30 -10.60 -7.93
C MET A 1 -25.08 -9.30 -8.69
N THR A 2 -25.79 -8.23 -8.36
CA THR A 2 -25.62 -6.91 -8.98
C THR A 2 -24.25 -6.37 -8.57
N ASN A 3 -23.31 -6.35 -9.52
CA ASN A 3 -21.99 -5.74 -9.32
C ASN A 3 -22.21 -4.25 -9.06
N THR A 4 -22.13 -3.84 -7.79
CA THR A 4 -22.34 -2.44 -7.41
C THR A 4 -21.07 -1.68 -7.72
N ALA A 5 -21.17 -0.61 -8.52
CA ALA A 5 -20.02 0.19 -8.90
C ALA A 5 -19.25 0.69 -7.66
N ARG A 6 -17.92 0.49 -7.64
CA ARG A 6 -17.03 0.97 -6.57
C ARG A 6 -17.07 2.48 -6.43
N PHE A 7 -16.94 3.19 -7.56
CA PHE A 7 -16.89 4.65 -7.59
C PHE A 7 -18.24 5.23 -8.00
N ILE A 8 -18.83 6.04 -7.12
CA ILE A 8 -20.09 6.74 -7.38
C ILE A 8 -19.81 8.23 -7.57
N ARG A 9 -20.16 8.76 -8.74
CA ARG A 9 -19.97 10.17 -9.06
C ARG A 9 -21.10 11.01 -8.46
N HIS A 10 -20.73 12.04 -7.71
CA HIS A 10 -21.61 13.09 -7.19
C HIS A 10 -21.14 14.46 -7.71
N GLY A 11 -21.61 14.85 -8.90
CA GLY A 11 -21.16 16.08 -9.57
C GLY A 11 -19.67 16.05 -9.93
N GLN A 12 -18.86 16.82 -9.18
CA GLN A 12 -17.39 16.89 -9.31
C GLN A 12 -16.65 16.22 -8.14
N SER A 13 -17.36 15.44 -7.33
CA SER A 13 -16.78 14.55 -6.32
C SER A 13 -17.07 13.09 -6.65
N VAL A 14 -16.29 12.17 -6.09
CA VAL A 14 -16.40 10.74 -6.30
C VAL A 14 -16.34 10.02 -4.96
N GLU A 15 -17.42 9.34 -4.59
CA GLU A 15 -17.47 8.43 -3.46
C GLU A 15 -16.82 7.10 -3.84
N ASP A 16 -15.81 6.67 -3.08
CA ASP A 16 -15.23 5.33 -3.17
C ASP A 16 -15.88 4.42 -2.12
N ARG A 17 -16.80 3.56 -2.55
CA ARG A 17 -17.52 2.63 -1.67
C ARG A 17 -16.64 1.58 -1.03
N ALA A 18 -15.46 1.30 -1.59
CA ALA A 18 -14.53 0.35 -0.99
C ALA A 18 -13.87 0.93 0.27
N THR A 19 -13.66 2.24 0.31
CA THR A 19 -12.94 2.91 1.41
C THR A 19 -13.82 3.83 2.24
N GLY A 20 -15.01 4.20 1.76
CA GLY A 20 -15.86 5.22 2.38
C GLY A 20 -15.35 6.66 2.21
N LEU A 21 -14.27 6.85 1.43
CA LEU A 21 -13.68 8.16 1.18
C LEU A 21 -14.40 8.87 0.03
N VAL A 22 -14.31 10.21 0.03
CA VAL A 22 -14.75 11.03 -1.10
C VAL A 22 -13.56 11.78 -1.67
N TRP A 23 -13.36 11.64 -2.97
CA TRP A 23 -12.25 12.20 -3.73
C TRP A 23 -12.73 13.35 -4.62
N SER A 24 -11.88 14.33 -4.88
CA SER A 24 -12.13 15.24 -6.00
C SER A 24 -12.16 14.45 -7.31
N ARG A 25 -13.09 14.78 -8.22
CA ARG A 25 -13.16 14.12 -9.52
C ARG A 25 -11.97 14.49 -10.40
N SER A 26 -11.56 15.75 -10.38
CA SER A 26 -10.25 16.14 -10.91
C SER A 26 -9.19 15.60 -9.96
N ALA A 27 -8.33 14.71 -10.47
CA ALA A 27 -7.18 14.20 -9.73
C ALA A 27 -6.09 15.25 -9.58
N ASN A 28 -6.09 16.30 -10.42
CA ASN A 28 -5.17 17.43 -10.38
C ASN A 28 -5.96 18.76 -10.42
N PRO A 29 -6.69 19.12 -9.35
CA PRO A 29 -7.47 20.35 -9.33
C PRO A 29 -6.59 21.60 -9.25
N ALA A 30 -5.32 21.46 -8.83
CA ALA A 30 -4.35 22.55 -8.85
C ALA A 30 -3.91 22.92 -10.27
N GLY A 31 -3.96 21.97 -11.21
CA GLY A 31 -3.55 22.15 -12.60
C GLY A 31 -2.04 21.97 -12.84
N TRP A 32 -1.20 22.10 -11.81
CA TRP A 32 0.26 21.92 -11.88
C TRP A 32 0.80 21.22 -10.63
N PRO A 33 1.99 20.59 -10.70
CA PRO A 33 2.61 19.97 -9.53
C PRO A 33 3.07 21.03 -8.53
N LEU A 34 2.99 20.71 -7.24
CA LEU A 34 3.28 21.61 -6.11
C LEU A 34 4.39 21.03 -5.23
N PHE A 35 5.17 21.88 -4.58
CA PHE A 35 6.02 21.44 -3.46
C PHE A 35 5.14 20.90 -2.33
N TRP A 36 5.72 20.11 -1.43
CA TRP A 36 4.90 19.42 -0.42
C TRP A 36 4.19 20.38 0.55
N ASP A 37 4.86 21.47 0.95
CA ASP A 37 4.23 22.49 1.80
C ASP A 37 3.21 23.34 1.03
N GLU A 38 3.46 23.63 -0.25
CA GLU A 38 2.48 24.29 -1.13
C GLU A 38 1.23 23.42 -1.33
N ALA A 39 1.40 22.10 -1.45
CA ALA A 39 0.29 21.15 -1.55
C ALA A 39 -0.61 21.20 -0.29
N ARG A 40 -0.02 21.36 0.89
CA ARG A 40 -0.76 21.51 2.15
C ARG A 40 -1.50 22.85 2.21
N GLU A 41 -0.84 23.94 1.80
CA GLU A 41 -1.50 25.26 1.74
C GLU A 41 -2.59 25.32 0.68
N TYR A 42 -2.41 24.65 -0.45
CA TYR A 42 -3.43 24.52 -1.48
C TYR A 42 -4.69 23.84 -0.92
N VAL A 43 -4.53 22.73 -0.22
CA VAL A 43 -5.64 22.05 0.47
C VAL A 43 -6.29 22.95 1.54
N ALA A 44 -5.50 23.73 2.29
CA ALA A 44 -6.04 24.72 3.22
C ALA A 44 -6.87 25.81 2.51
N THR A 45 -6.44 26.23 1.31
CA THR A 45 -7.19 27.15 0.44
C THR A 45 -8.51 26.53 -0.01
N LEU A 46 -8.50 25.26 -0.47
CA LEU A 46 -9.73 24.55 -0.84
C LEU A 46 -10.76 24.55 0.30
N ASN A 47 -10.30 24.40 1.55
CA ASN A 47 -11.17 24.41 2.72
C ASN A 47 -11.74 25.81 3.02
N ARG A 48 -10.92 26.86 2.92
CA ARG A 48 -11.38 28.25 3.11
C ARG A 48 -12.41 28.67 2.06
N GLU A 49 -12.27 28.19 0.84
CA GLU A 49 -13.16 28.50 -0.29
C GLU A 49 -14.38 27.58 -0.38
N ALA A 50 -14.53 26.64 0.55
CA ALA A 50 -15.57 25.61 0.51
C ALA A 50 -15.61 24.89 -0.85
N TYR A 51 -14.44 24.46 -1.34
CA TYR A 51 -14.31 23.78 -2.63
C TYR A 51 -15.29 22.61 -2.74
N LEU A 52 -16.09 22.61 -3.81
CA LEU A 52 -17.19 21.65 -4.03
C LEU A 52 -18.21 21.58 -2.87
N GLY A 53 -18.38 22.68 -2.13
CA GLY A 53 -19.29 22.78 -0.99
C GLY A 53 -18.74 22.19 0.31
N HIS A 54 -17.44 21.91 0.41
CA HIS A 54 -16.83 21.22 1.55
C HIS A 54 -15.59 21.92 2.09
N GLY A 55 -15.40 21.86 3.41
CA GLY A 55 -14.30 22.51 4.13
C GLY A 55 -13.36 21.54 4.87
N ASP A 56 -13.44 20.25 4.55
CA ASP A 56 -12.72 19.14 5.20
C ASP A 56 -11.84 18.33 4.24
N TRP A 57 -11.40 18.95 3.14
CA TRP A 57 -10.41 18.40 2.24
C TRP A 57 -9.05 18.27 2.92
N ARG A 58 -8.33 17.21 2.55
CA ARG A 58 -6.98 16.95 3.02
C ARG A 58 -6.13 16.32 1.91
N LEU A 59 -4.80 16.38 2.08
CA LEU A 59 -3.93 15.46 1.36
C LEU A 59 -4.24 14.02 1.82
N PRO A 60 -4.31 13.04 0.89
CA PRO A 60 -4.49 11.64 1.23
C PRO A 60 -3.23 11.11 1.92
N ASN A 61 -3.37 10.19 2.86
CA ASN A 61 -2.21 9.44 3.33
C ASN A 61 -1.78 8.40 2.27
N ARG A 62 -0.60 7.83 2.46
CA ARG A 62 -0.04 6.89 1.47
C ARG A 62 -0.92 5.66 1.20
N ARG A 63 -1.64 5.15 2.19
CA ARG A 63 -2.55 4.00 2.06
C ARG A 63 -3.80 4.33 1.28
N GLU A 64 -4.31 5.54 1.45
CA GLU A 64 -5.48 6.02 0.71
C GLU A 64 -5.17 6.15 -0.78
N LEU A 65 -4.02 6.75 -1.15
CA LEU A 65 -3.58 6.77 -2.55
C LEU A 65 -3.31 5.36 -3.09
N PHE A 66 -2.63 4.52 -2.32
CA PHE A 66 -2.38 3.12 -2.69
C PHE A 66 -3.69 2.37 -2.96
N SER A 67 -4.75 2.62 -2.17
CA SER A 67 -6.04 1.94 -2.31
C SER A 67 -6.77 2.23 -3.63
N LEU A 68 -6.44 3.35 -4.31
CA LEU A 68 -6.99 3.67 -5.62
C LEU A 68 -6.37 2.81 -6.73
N MET A 69 -5.17 2.27 -6.51
CA MET A 69 -4.40 1.61 -7.56
C MET A 69 -4.99 0.24 -7.93
N ASP A 70 -5.15 0.00 -9.22
CA ASP A 70 -5.41 -1.32 -9.79
C ASP A 70 -4.14 -1.83 -10.48
N TYR A 71 -3.46 -2.77 -9.85
CA TYR A 71 -2.18 -3.30 -10.33
C TYR A 71 -2.30 -4.19 -11.56
N ALA A 72 -3.51 -4.58 -11.98
CA ALA A 72 -3.73 -5.23 -13.27
C ALA A 72 -3.80 -4.23 -14.43
N GLN A 73 -3.90 -2.93 -14.14
CA GLN A 73 -3.94 -1.85 -15.12
C GLN A 73 -2.62 -1.08 -15.14
N ALA A 74 -2.41 -0.35 -16.22
CA ALA A 74 -1.34 0.63 -16.36
C ALA A 74 -1.80 1.76 -17.27
N ARG A 75 -1.21 2.94 -17.10
CA ARG A 75 -1.47 4.13 -17.92
C ARG A 75 -2.97 4.52 -18.06
N PRO A 76 -3.68 4.80 -16.94
CA PRO A 76 -3.26 4.74 -15.54
C PRO A 76 -3.56 3.39 -14.88
N ALA A 77 -2.86 3.08 -13.79
CA ALA A 77 -3.12 1.97 -12.89
C ALA A 77 -4.34 2.24 -11.98
N LEU A 78 -5.50 2.51 -12.60
CA LEU A 78 -6.76 2.76 -11.92
C LEU A 78 -7.83 1.77 -12.42
N PRO A 79 -8.83 1.42 -11.60
CA PRO A 79 -9.88 0.50 -12.02
C PRO A 79 -10.58 0.95 -13.32
N PRO A 80 -10.82 0.04 -14.29
CA PRO A 80 -11.50 0.39 -15.53
C PRO A 80 -12.86 1.06 -15.30
N GLY A 81 -13.15 2.10 -16.08
CA GLY A 81 -14.40 2.86 -15.94
C GLY A 81 -14.45 3.82 -14.75
N HIS A 82 -13.32 4.11 -14.10
CA HIS A 82 -13.26 5.13 -13.06
C HIS A 82 -13.78 6.50 -13.55
N PRO A 83 -14.47 7.30 -12.71
CA PRO A 83 -15.04 8.58 -13.12
C PRO A 83 -14.05 9.77 -13.04
N PHE A 84 -12.82 9.54 -12.57
CA PHE A 84 -11.80 10.56 -12.38
C PHE A 84 -11.33 11.20 -13.69
N THR A 85 -10.99 12.48 -13.62
CA THR A 85 -10.52 13.32 -14.73
C THR A 85 -9.21 13.99 -14.38
N GLN A 86 -8.45 14.48 -15.37
CA GLN A 86 -7.14 15.11 -15.14
C GLN A 86 -6.20 14.23 -14.29
N VAL A 87 -6.23 12.92 -14.58
CA VAL A 87 -5.28 11.95 -14.03
C VAL A 87 -4.00 12.08 -14.85
N GLU A 88 -2.98 12.67 -14.23
CA GLU A 88 -1.64 12.77 -14.80
C GLU A 88 -0.93 11.44 -14.60
N LEU A 89 -0.15 10.98 -15.60
CA LEU A 89 0.69 9.79 -15.48
C LEU A 89 2.00 10.15 -14.77
N ALA A 90 1.88 10.52 -13.49
CA ALA A 90 2.94 11.11 -12.70
C ALA A 90 2.80 10.74 -11.22
N TRP A 91 3.66 11.32 -10.38
CA TRP A 91 3.63 11.11 -8.93
C TRP A 91 2.65 12.08 -8.25
N TYR A 92 1.93 11.56 -7.27
CA TYR A 92 0.99 12.29 -6.44
C TYR A 92 1.44 12.29 -4.99
N TRP A 93 1.49 13.47 -4.38
CA TRP A 93 1.85 13.62 -2.99
C TRP A 93 0.85 12.96 -2.06
N SER A 94 1.38 12.30 -1.03
CA SER A 94 0.62 11.95 0.17
C SER A 94 0.96 12.89 1.34
N ALA A 95 0.13 12.87 2.37
CA ALA A 95 0.36 13.53 3.66
C ALA A 95 1.38 12.79 4.54
N THR A 96 1.80 11.58 4.19
CA THR A 96 2.65 10.74 5.03
C THR A 96 4.12 11.16 4.86
N PRO A 97 4.82 11.64 5.90
CA PRO A 97 6.25 11.92 5.83
C PRO A 97 7.07 10.62 5.82
N TYR A 98 8.31 10.67 5.33
CA TYR A 98 9.22 9.54 5.40
C TYR A 98 9.90 9.46 6.77
N ALA A 99 9.78 8.31 7.44
CA ALA A 99 10.24 8.14 8.82
C ALA A 99 11.74 8.43 9.03
N ALA A 100 12.60 7.94 8.12
CA ALA A 100 14.04 8.11 8.28
C ALA A 100 14.54 9.53 7.95
N ASN A 101 13.76 10.32 7.21
CA ASN A 101 14.15 11.69 6.88
C ASN A 101 12.92 12.60 6.69
N PRO A 102 12.68 13.56 7.61
CA PRO A 102 11.51 14.44 7.55
C PRO A 102 11.54 15.44 6.41
N ALA A 103 12.67 15.63 5.71
CA ALA A 103 12.75 16.41 4.48
C ALA A 103 12.07 15.72 3.28
N TYR A 104 11.64 14.46 3.45
CA TYR A 104 10.99 13.67 2.42
C TYR A 104 9.55 13.31 2.82
N ALA A 105 8.70 13.08 1.81
CA ALA A 105 7.33 12.60 1.98
C ALA A 105 7.01 11.52 0.94
N TRP A 106 6.02 10.69 1.24
CA TRP A 106 5.58 9.62 0.34
C TRP A 106 4.75 10.16 -0.83
N TYR A 107 4.91 9.53 -1.99
CA TYR A 107 4.09 9.75 -3.17
C TYR A 107 3.72 8.42 -3.85
N VAL A 108 2.71 8.45 -4.73
CA VAL A 108 2.28 7.29 -5.54
C VAL A 108 2.29 7.66 -7.03
N HIS A 109 2.85 6.79 -7.87
CA HIS A 109 2.85 6.93 -9.32
C HIS A 109 1.60 6.30 -9.92
N THR A 110 0.80 7.06 -10.64
CA THR A 110 -0.43 6.56 -11.27
C THR A 110 -0.19 5.72 -12.51
N GLU A 111 0.97 5.76 -13.15
CA GLU A 111 1.20 4.97 -14.38
C GLU A 111 1.25 3.46 -14.10
N GLY A 112 1.70 3.06 -12.92
CA GLY A 112 1.93 1.65 -12.55
C GLY A 112 1.84 1.35 -11.05
N GLY A 113 1.26 2.27 -10.26
CA GLY A 113 0.99 2.08 -8.83
C GLY A 113 2.21 1.99 -7.91
N ARG A 114 3.40 2.41 -8.36
CA ARG A 114 4.62 2.45 -7.54
C ARG A 114 4.50 3.48 -6.43
N MET A 115 5.05 3.19 -5.25
CA MET A 115 5.00 4.06 -4.08
C MET A 115 6.39 4.19 -3.45
N PHE A 116 6.92 5.41 -3.46
CA PHE A 116 8.22 5.76 -2.88
C PHE A 116 8.11 7.12 -2.19
N TYR A 117 9.24 7.71 -1.82
CA TYR A 117 9.31 9.04 -1.22
C TYR A 117 10.13 10.00 -2.07
N GLY A 118 9.81 11.28 -1.94
CA GLY A 118 10.44 12.39 -2.65
C GLY A 118 10.85 13.50 -1.71
N ASP A 119 11.86 14.26 -2.13
CA ASP A 119 12.27 15.50 -1.46
C ASP A 119 11.11 16.50 -1.50
N LYS A 120 10.78 17.10 -0.35
CA LYS A 120 9.66 18.04 -0.23
C LYS A 120 9.86 19.34 -1.02
N GLY A 121 11.09 19.66 -1.41
CA GLY A 121 11.46 20.74 -2.31
C GLY A 121 11.35 20.37 -3.80
N ARG A 122 10.79 19.21 -4.15
CA ARG A 122 10.38 18.85 -5.52
C ARG A 122 8.88 18.91 -5.66
N SER A 123 8.42 19.16 -6.89
CA SER A 123 7.01 19.37 -7.19
C SER A 123 6.33 18.08 -7.67
N TYR A 124 5.17 17.75 -7.10
CA TYR A 124 4.34 16.62 -7.52
C TYR A 124 2.84 16.95 -7.41
N TYR A 125 1.98 16.14 -8.04
CA TYR A 125 0.56 16.46 -8.13
C TYR A 125 -0.20 16.21 -6.82
N VAL A 126 -1.36 16.85 -6.68
CA VAL A 126 -2.19 16.80 -5.48
C VAL A 126 -3.56 16.28 -5.84
N TRP A 127 -4.00 15.21 -5.16
CA TRP A 127 -5.34 14.66 -5.32
C TRP A 127 -6.10 14.71 -3.99
N PRO A 128 -6.90 15.77 -3.76
CA PRO A 128 -7.62 15.94 -2.51
C PRO A 128 -8.61 14.82 -2.20
N VAL A 129 -8.65 14.44 -0.93
CA VAL A 129 -9.60 13.49 -0.37
C VAL A 129 -10.26 14.08 0.86
N ARG A 130 -11.46 13.62 1.21
CA ARG A 130 -12.16 13.98 2.45
C ARG A 130 -12.82 12.76 3.10
N GLY A 131 -13.22 12.92 4.36
CA GLY A 131 -13.80 11.85 5.18
C GLY A 131 -12.75 10.98 5.88
N ARG A 132 -13.25 10.00 6.62
CA ARG A 132 -12.47 8.98 7.33
C ARG A 132 -12.81 7.61 6.78
N SER A 133 -11.81 6.78 6.51
CA SER A 133 -12.04 5.43 6.04
C SER A 133 -12.30 4.46 7.20
N PRO A 134 -13.43 3.73 7.24
CA PRO A 134 -13.60 2.61 8.16
C PRO A 134 -12.94 1.31 7.66
N ALA A 135 -12.60 1.24 6.38
CA ALA A 135 -12.06 0.03 5.74
C ALA A 135 -10.53 0.01 5.67
N LEU A 136 -9.88 1.17 5.69
CA LEU A 136 -8.43 1.28 5.71
C LEU A 136 -7.91 1.42 7.15
N TRP A 137 -6.78 0.78 7.43
CA TRP A 137 -6.07 0.92 8.70
C TRP A 137 -5.18 2.16 8.71
N VAL A 138 -5.00 2.79 9.87
CA VAL A 138 -4.02 3.86 10.06
C VAL A 138 -2.62 3.42 9.62
N THR A 139 -1.78 4.32 9.13
CA THR A 139 -0.46 3.97 8.57
C THR A 139 0.60 3.66 9.65
N GLY A 140 0.34 4.01 10.91
CA GLY A 140 1.35 4.09 11.98
C GLY A 140 2.28 5.32 11.85
N GLY A 141 2.09 6.17 10.84
CA GLY A 141 2.85 7.40 10.66
C GLY A 141 2.34 8.57 11.53
N PRO A 142 3.09 9.68 11.56
CA PRO A 142 2.75 10.86 12.38
C PRO A 142 1.70 11.77 11.74
N GLU A 143 1.24 11.48 10.52
CA GLU A 143 0.14 12.24 9.89
C GLU A 143 -1.19 12.07 10.64
N THR A 144 -2.13 12.98 10.41
CA THR A 144 -3.47 12.88 10.99
C THR A 144 -4.09 11.53 10.65
N ALA A 145 -4.36 10.73 11.69
CA ALA A 145 -4.91 9.40 11.55
C ALA A 145 -6.26 9.44 10.80
N SER A 146 -6.23 8.98 9.55
CA SER A 146 -7.40 8.58 8.77
C SER A 146 -7.32 7.06 8.61
N GLY A 147 -8.30 6.36 9.16
CA GLY A 147 -8.35 4.90 9.20
C GLY A 147 -8.71 4.34 10.57
N THR A 148 -8.94 3.04 10.61
CA THR A 148 -9.17 2.26 11.83
C THR A 148 -7.83 2.06 12.57
N PRO A 149 -7.77 2.30 13.89
CA PRO A 149 -6.59 1.98 14.70
C PRO A 149 -6.21 0.51 14.60
N TRP A 150 -4.93 0.18 14.73
CA TRP A 150 -4.51 -1.22 14.75
C TRP A 150 -5.00 -1.93 16.01
N PRO A 151 -5.28 -3.24 15.94
CA PRO A 151 -5.59 -4.03 17.12
C PRO A 151 -4.38 -4.09 18.06
N ASP A 152 -4.65 -4.17 19.37
CA ASP A 152 -3.65 -4.41 20.42
C ASP A 152 -4.07 -5.62 21.28
N PRO A 153 -3.32 -6.73 21.26
CA PRO A 153 -2.14 -6.96 20.43
C PRO A 153 -2.50 -7.10 18.95
N ARG A 154 -1.56 -6.74 18.05
CA ARG A 154 -1.70 -7.00 16.60
C ARG A 154 -1.23 -8.41 16.22
N TRP A 155 -0.16 -8.88 16.84
CA TRP A 155 0.53 -10.09 16.46
C TRP A 155 0.30 -11.21 17.48
N ARG A 156 0.06 -12.43 17.02
CA ARG A 156 0.12 -13.63 17.85
C ARG A 156 1.06 -14.65 17.22
N ALA A 157 2.21 -14.88 17.85
CA ALA A 157 3.17 -15.87 17.38
C ALA A 157 2.81 -17.27 17.89
N HIS A 158 2.91 -18.28 17.03
CA HIS A 158 2.72 -19.69 17.36
C HIS A 158 3.70 -20.56 16.56
N GLY A 159 4.74 -21.06 17.24
CA GLY A 159 5.83 -21.81 16.61
C GLY A 159 6.44 -21.05 15.42
N ASP A 160 6.30 -21.64 14.23
CA ASP A 160 6.81 -21.12 12.96
C ASP A 160 5.87 -20.13 12.26
N THR A 161 4.76 -19.73 12.89
CA THR A 161 3.76 -18.83 12.30
C THR A 161 3.48 -17.61 13.16
N VAL A 162 2.99 -16.55 12.53
CA VAL A 162 2.52 -15.33 13.20
C VAL A 162 1.17 -14.93 12.62
N ARG A 163 0.14 -14.89 13.46
CA ARG A 163 -1.18 -14.38 13.10
C ARG A 163 -1.17 -12.84 13.17
N ASP A 164 -1.51 -12.20 12.05
CA ASP A 164 -1.81 -10.77 11.98
C ASP A 164 -3.31 -10.55 12.21
N LEU A 165 -3.66 -10.02 13.38
CA LEU A 165 -5.05 -9.74 13.75
C LEU A 165 -5.64 -8.55 13.01
N MET A 166 -4.81 -7.74 12.35
CA MET A 166 -5.26 -6.62 11.52
C MET A 166 -5.75 -7.12 10.16
N GLY A 167 -4.95 -7.90 9.45
CA GLY A 167 -5.31 -8.46 8.14
C GLY A 167 -6.12 -9.76 8.19
N GLY A 168 -6.16 -10.43 9.34
CA GLY A 168 -6.75 -11.76 9.45
C GLY A 168 -5.98 -12.81 8.64
N LEU A 169 -4.66 -12.62 8.49
CA LEU A 169 -3.76 -13.51 7.75
C LEU A 169 -2.72 -14.10 8.69
N THR A 170 -2.18 -15.26 8.32
CA THR A 170 -1.11 -15.93 9.06
C THR A 170 0.15 -15.95 8.22
N TRP A 171 1.25 -15.47 8.78
CA TRP A 171 2.53 -15.29 8.09
C TRP A 171 3.55 -16.31 8.57
N SER A 172 4.50 -16.67 7.72
CA SER A 172 5.66 -17.44 8.17
C SER A 172 6.47 -16.57 9.13
N ARG A 173 6.87 -17.13 10.27
CA ARG A 173 7.63 -16.40 11.29
C ARG A 173 9.04 -16.08 10.80
N CYS A 174 9.67 -17.03 10.10
CA CYS A 174 10.84 -16.75 9.28
C CYS A 174 10.40 -15.98 8.04
N ALA A 175 10.84 -14.72 7.93
CA ALA A 175 10.44 -13.83 6.86
C ALA A 175 11.25 -14.04 5.57
N ASP A 176 12.24 -14.93 5.56
CA ASP A 176 12.89 -15.40 4.34
C ASP A 176 13.11 -16.91 4.39
N LEU A 177 12.30 -17.63 3.59
CA LEU A 177 12.38 -19.09 3.45
C LEU A 177 13.33 -19.55 2.34
N GLY A 178 13.91 -18.61 1.59
CA GLY A 178 14.90 -18.92 0.56
C GLY A 178 16.33 -19.07 1.11
N PRO A 179 17.28 -19.59 0.31
CA PRO A 179 18.71 -19.57 0.64
C PRO A 179 19.35 -18.18 0.48
N GLY A 180 18.55 -17.12 0.36
CA GLY A 180 18.93 -15.77 -0.08
C GLY A 180 17.96 -15.24 -1.14
N PRO A 181 18.31 -14.15 -1.85
CA PRO A 181 17.51 -13.62 -2.95
C PRO A 181 17.30 -14.65 -4.05
N VAL A 182 16.07 -14.76 -4.55
CA VAL A 182 15.69 -15.74 -5.59
C VAL A 182 14.87 -15.08 -6.69
N SER A 183 14.76 -15.75 -7.84
CA SER A 183 13.83 -15.33 -8.90
C SER A 183 12.38 -15.50 -8.44
N TRP A 184 11.47 -14.77 -9.08
CA TRP A 184 10.04 -14.87 -8.77
C TRP A 184 9.51 -16.30 -9.01
N PHE A 185 10.01 -16.99 -10.04
CA PHE A 185 9.64 -18.37 -10.32
C PHE A 185 10.08 -19.31 -9.20
N ARG A 186 11.31 -19.16 -8.69
CA ARG A 186 11.78 -19.95 -7.55
C ARG A 186 11.01 -19.61 -6.27
N ALA A 187 10.63 -18.35 -6.08
CA ALA A 187 9.78 -17.94 -4.95
C ALA A 187 8.41 -18.65 -4.97
N MET A 188 7.80 -18.83 -6.15
CA MET A 188 6.56 -19.59 -6.30
C MET A 188 6.73 -21.09 -6.02
N GLU A 189 7.89 -21.66 -6.36
CA GLU A 189 8.21 -23.06 -6.02
C GLU A 189 8.39 -23.24 -4.51
N LEU A 190 9.14 -22.35 -3.85
CA LEU A 190 9.31 -22.34 -2.39
C LEU A 190 7.96 -22.23 -1.67
N ALA A 191 7.03 -21.44 -2.20
CA ALA A 191 5.69 -21.34 -1.65
C ALA A 191 4.92 -22.69 -1.72
N LYS A 192 5.02 -23.40 -2.85
CA LYS A 192 4.41 -24.73 -3.01
C LYS A 192 5.09 -25.78 -2.12
N GLU A 193 6.40 -25.70 -1.97
CA GLU A 193 7.17 -26.58 -1.08
C GLU A 193 6.73 -26.39 0.38
N ALA A 194 6.60 -25.14 0.84
CA ALA A 194 6.10 -24.82 2.18
C ALA A 194 4.65 -25.28 2.41
N ASP A 195 3.79 -25.16 1.39
CA ASP A 195 2.41 -25.64 1.43
C ASP A 195 2.33 -27.16 1.57
N ALA A 196 3.09 -27.88 0.73
CA ALA A 196 3.17 -29.33 0.76
C ALA A 196 3.76 -29.85 2.08
N ALA A 197 4.75 -29.16 2.63
CA ALA A 197 5.37 -29.46 3.92
C ALA A 197 4.49 -29.14 5.13
N ARG A 198 3.32 -28.50 4.92
CA ARG A 198 2.45 -28.02 6.00
C ARG A 198 3.21 -27.15 7.00
N LEU A 199 3.97 -26.15 6.54
CA LEU A 199 4.77 -25.27 7.41
C LEU A 199 3.93 -24.76 8.58
N GLY A 200 4.43 -24.96 9.81
CA GLY A 200 3.71 -24.59 11.04
C GLY A 200 2.39 -25.33 11.26
N GLY A 201 2.18 -26.49 10.63
CA GLY A 201 0.94 -27.27 10.68
C GLY A 201 -0.16 -26.78 9.71
N LEU A 202 0.11 -25.76 8.90
CA LEU A 202 -0.88 -25.08 8.05
C LEU A 202 -0.70 -25.38 6.57
N GLY A 203 -1.81 -25.33 5.82
CA GLY A 203 -1.80 -25.27 4.36
C GLY A 203 -2.22 -23.89 3.85
N GLY A 204 -2.42 -23.79 2.54
CA GLY A 204 -2.71 -22.55 1.84
C GLY A 204 -1.52 -21.58 1.77
N TRP A 205 -0.29 -22.05 1.92
CA TRP A 205 0.89 -21.18 1.84
C TRP A 205 1.10 -20.68 0.42
N ARG A 206 1.30 -19.37 0.29
CA ARG A 206 1.51 -18.70 -0.99
C ARG A 206 2.37 -17.46 -0.84
N LEU A 207 2.86 -16.96 -1.97
CA LEU A 207 3.33 -15.59 -2.02
C LEU A 207 2.16 -14.62 -1.71
N PRO A 208 2.40 -13.57 -0.92
CA PRO A 208 1.42 -12.55 -0.61
C PRO A 208 1.14 -11.66 -1.83
N ALA A 209 -0.07 -11.14 -1.95
CA ALA A 209 -0.35 -10.04 -2.86
C ALA A 209 0.33 -8.76 -2.34
N ILE A 210 0.60 -7.79 -3.22
CA ILE A 210 1.27 -6.54 -2.81
C ILE A 210 0.46 -5.76 -1.79
N ALA A 211 -0.87 -5.83 -1.85
CA ALA A 211 -1.75 -5.23 -0.85
C ALA A 211 -1.58 -5.87 0.54
N GLU A 212 -1.36 -7.18 0.63
CA GLU A 212 -1.12 -7.87 1.90
C GLU A 212 0.25 -7.51 2.48
N LEU A 213 1.27 -7.37 1.62
CA LEU A 213 2.60 -6.89 2.04
C LEU A 213 2.57 -5.43 2.49
N GLU A 214 1.79 -4.56 1.85
CA GLU A 214 1.67 -3.15 2.26
C GLU A 214 1.09 -3.04 3.67
N LEU A 215 0.17 -3.93 4.06
CA LEU A 215 -0.36 -3.97 5.43
C LEU A 215 0.73 -4.21 6.49
N MET A 216 1.85 -4.85 6.14
CA MET A 216 2.99 -5.02 7.06
C MET A 216 3.68 -3.69 7.36
N VAL A 217 3.57 -2.71 6.47
CA VAL A 217 4.35 -1.47 6.57
C VAL A 217 3.83 -0.58 7.71
N HIS A 218 4.75 -0.22 8.60
CA HIS A 218 4.56 0.83 9.59
C HIS A 218 5.24 2.12 9.10
N ALA A 219 4.45 3.12 8.70
CA ALA A 219 4.98 4.33 8.07
C ALA A 219 5.81 5.23 9.01
N GLY A 220 5.66 5.08 10.32
CA GLY A 220 6.50 5.72 11.35
C GLY A 220 7.89 5.07 11.56
N HIS A 221 8.21 3.98 10.86
CA HIS A 221 9.51 3.29 10.97
C HIS A 221 10.18 3.14 9.61
N ALA A 222 11.48 2.91 9.64
CA ALA A 222 12.32 2.54 8.50
C ALA A 222 13.52 1.74 9.02
N PHE A 223 14.06 0.90 8.15
CA PHE A 223 15.18 -0.01 8.36
C PHE A 223 14.99 -0.97 9.55
N PRO A 224 13.90 -1.76 9.62
CA PRO A 224 12.80 -1.90 8.64
C PRO A 224 11.59 -0.98 8.95
N ALA A 225 10.76 -0.74 7.94
CA ALA A 225 9.46 -0.08 8.07
C ALA A 225 8.37 -1.05 8.58
N LEU A 226 8.60 -1.62 9.74
CA LEU A 226 7.74 -2.62 10.39
C LEU A 226 7.47 -2.18 11.83
N ASP A 227 6.37 -2.66 12.41
CA ASP A 227 6.12 -2.54 13.84
C ASP A 227 7.26 -3.21 14.65
N PRO A 228 7.94 -2.50 15.57
CA PRO A 228 9.00 -3.07 16.39
C PRO A 228 8.56 -4.25 17.27
N ALA A 229 7.26 -4.37 17.57
CA ALA A 229 6.71 -5.50 18.32
C ALA A 229 6.45 -6.75 17.46
N ALA A 230 6.66 -6.67 16.13
CA ALA A 230 6.38 -7.76 15.22
C ALA A 230 7.34 -8.95 15.45
N PRO A 231 6.84 -10.15 15.76
CA PRO A 231 7.67 -11.27 16.26
C PRO A 231 8.33 -12.11 15.15
N PHE A 232 8.75 -11.47 14.06
CA PHE A 232 9.37 -12.10 12.90
C PHE A 232 10.88 -12.27 13.05
N SER A 233 11.43 -13.29 12.40
CA SER A 233 12.86 -13.55 12.31
C SER A 233 13.33 -13.50 10.85
N ASN A 234 14.63 -13.35 10.65
CA ASN A 234 15.25 -13.32 9.32
C ASN A 234 14.61 -12.29 8.37
N LEU A 235 14.37 -11.06 8.88
CA LEU A 235 13.86 -9.96 8.07
C LEU A 235 14.90 -9.55 7.04
N GLN A 236 14.42 -9.27 5.83
CA GLN A 236 15.19 -8.92 4.64
C GLN A 236 14.66 -7.61 4.07
N PRO A 237 15.48 -6.87 3.31
CA PRO A 237 15.11 -5.54 2.88
C PRO A 237 14.01 -5.53 1.83
N GLN A 238 13.83 -6.60 1.05
CA GLN A 238 12.91 -6.61 -0.10
C GLN A 238 12.26 -7.97 -0.33
N TYR A 239 10.97 -7.97 -0.67
CA TYR A 239 10.15 -9.18 -0.81
C TYR A 239 9.36 -9.21 -2.11
N TRP A 240 9.31 -10.40 -2.71
CA TRP A 240 8.40 -10.67 -3.82
C TRP A 240 6.94 -10.64 -3.37
N SER A 241 6.08 -10.12 -4.25
CA SER A 241 4.64 -10.37 -4.18
C SER A 241 4.18 -11.28 -5.34
N ALA A 242 3.01 -11.88 -5.19
CA ALA A 242 2.31 -12.58 -6.25
C ALA A 242 1.66 -11.64 -7.29
N THR A 243 1.60 -10.33 -7.00
CA THR A 243 0.95 -9.35 -7.86
C THR A 243 1.84 -9.04 -9.07
N THR A 244 1.37 -9.40 -10.26
CA THR A 244 2.04 -9.05 -11.52
C THR A 244 1.85 -7.56 -11.83
N SER A 245 2.86 -6.91 -12.40
CA SER A 245 2.76 -5.53 -12.86
C SER A 245 1.86 -5.43 -14.09
N GLY A 246 0.86 -4.54 -14.05
CA GLY A 246 0.01 -4.24 -15.21
C GLY A 246 0.74 -3.52 -16.34
N PHE A 247 1.93 -2.97 -16.08
CA PHE A 247 2.75 -2.30 -17.08
C PHE A 247 3.50 -3.28 -17.98
N ASP A 248 4.04 -4.35 -17.38
CA ASP A 248 4.79 -5.39 -18.06
C ASP A 248 4.67 -6.70 -17.25
N PRO A 249 4.08 -7.77 -17.82
CA PRO A 249 3.87 -9.02 -17.12
C PRO A 249 5.16 -9.79 -16.80
N GLU A 250 6.30 -9.42 -17.40
CA GLU A 250 7.61 -9.94 -16.99
C GLU A 250 8.06 -9.41 -15.63
N TRP A 251 7.36 -8.41 -15.09
CA TRP A 251 7.64 -7.80 -13.80
C TRP A 251 6.57 -8.15 -12.78
N ALA A 252 6.97 -8.23 -11.51
CA ALA A 252 6.07 -8.35 -10.38
C ALA A 252 6.25 -7.17 -9.43
N MET A 253 5.17 -6.79 -8.74
CA MET A 253 5.23 -5.83 -7.65
C MET A 253 6.04 -6.41 -6.51
N ALA A 254 6.80 -5.57 -5.81
CA ALA A 254 7.65 -5.97 -4.70
C ALA A 254 7.59 -4.95 -3.56
N LEU A 255 7.68 -5.45 -2.33
CA LEU A 255 7.80 -4.63 -1.13
C LEU A 255 9.28 -4.36 -0.85
N TYR A 256 9.62 -3.11 -0.58
CA TYR A 256 10.90 -2.68 -0.05
C TYR A 256 10.72 -2.41 1.44
N LEU A 257 10.86 -3.44 2.29
CA LEU A 257 10.61 -3.36 3.73
C LEU A 257 11.62 -2.43 4.43
N ASP A 258 12.85 -2.31 3.92
CA ASP A 258 13.86 -1.39 4.44
C ASP A 258 13.34 0.05 4.55
N LYS A 259 12.52 0.51 3.60
CA LYS A 259 11.93 1.86 3.61
C LYS A 259 10.41 1.85 3.69
N GLY A 260 9.77 0.72 3.50
CA GLY A 260 8.32 0.56 3.39
C GLY A 260 7.75 0.90 2.02
N GLY A 261 8.54 0.86 0.95
CA GLY A 261 8.10 1.25 -0.41
C GLY A 261 7.51 0.12 -1.23
N VAL A 262 6.81 0.45 -2.31
CA VAL A 262 6.28 -0.51 -3.29
C VAL A 262 6.87 -0.21 -4.67
N GLY A 263 7.60 -1.16 -5.23
CA GLY A 263 8.19 -1.04 -6.55
C GLY A 263 7.98 -2.31 -7.37
N VAL A 264 8.89 -2.57 -8.30
CA VAL A 264 8.79 -3.69 -9.23
C VAL A 264 10.13 -4.39 -9.37
N GLY A 265 10.09 -5.70 -9.60
CA GLY A 265 11.24 -6.51 -9.95
C GLY A 265 10.97 -7.36 -11.18
N MET A 266 11.99 -7.57 -12.01
CA MET A 266 11.90 -8.46 -13.17
C MET A 266 11.89 -9.92 -12.69
N LYS A 267 10.89 -10.71 -13.09
CA LYS A 267 10.60 -12.03 -12.51
C LYS A 267 11.75 -13.03 -12.63
N LYS A 268 12.60 -12.89 -13.65
CA LYS A 268 13.74 -13.78 -13.88
C LYS A 268 14.94 -13.49 -12.97
N ASP A 269 15.05 -12.27 -12.43
CA ASP A 269 16.21 -11.83 -11.67
C ASP A 269 16.10 -12.26 -10.21
N ALA A 270 17.22 -12.66 -9.61
CA ALA A 270 17.29 -13.12 -8.23
C ALA A 270 17.61 -11.96 -7.26
N HIS A 271 16.65 -11.04 -7.08
CA HIS A 271 16.85 -9.82 -6.29
C HIS A 271 16.03 -9.72 -5.00
N TYR A 272 15.01 -10.56 -4.82
CA TYR A 272 14.07 -10.42 -3.70
C TYR A 272 13.91 -11.72 -2.92
N HIS A 273 13.50 -11.57 -1.66
CA HIS A 273 13.33 -12.65 -0.70
C HIS A 273 11.87 -13.14 -0.62
N VAL A 274 11.66 -14.23 0.12
CA VAL A 274 10.38 -14.96 0.14
C VAL A 274 9.77 -14.97 1.54
N TRP A 275 8.76 -14.13 1.73
CA TRP A 275 7.94 -14.11 2.94
C TRP A 275 6.54 -14.61 2.62
N LEU A 276 6.13 -15.73 3.21
CA LEU A 276 4.89 -16.39 2.84
C LEU A 276 3.72 -16.02 3.76
N VAL A 277 2.52 -16.13 3.20
CA VAL A 277 1.26 -15.93 3.89
C VAL A 277 0.32 -17.10 3.64
N SER A 278 -0.54 -17.37 4.61
CA SER A 278 -1.66 -18.30 4.55
C SER A 278 -2.93 -17.61 5.04
N GLY A 279 -4.07 -17.96 4.41
CA GLY A 279 -5.39 -17.54 4.88
C GLY A 279 -5.95 -18.39 6.03
N GLN A 280 -5.24 -19.43 6.46
CA GLN A 280 -5.66 -20.34 7.52
C GLN A 280 -5.20 -19.85 8.90
N ASN A 281 -6.00 -20.13 9.94
CA ASN A 281 -5.58 -19.92 11.33
C ASN A 281 -4.70 -21.08 11.78
N SER A 282 -3.64 -20.81 12.55
CA SER A 282 -2.97 -21.81 13.38
C SER A 282 -4.05 -22.54 14.20
N ALA A 283 -4.16 -23.85 14.02
CA ALA A 283 -5.15 -24.67 14.70
C ALA A 283 -4.75 -24.84 16.18
N ASP A 284 -4.93 -23.79 16.96
CA ASP A 284 -4.87 -23.73 18.43
C ASP A 284 -5.48 -22.37 18.85
N GLU A 285 -6.79 -22.21 18.62
CA GLU A 285 -7.65 -21.28 19.38
C GLU A 285 -8.16 -21.97 20.65
#